data_AF-A0A5J5PYM0-F1
#
_entry.id   AF-A0A5J5PYM0-F1
#
_cell.length_a   1.000
_cell.length_b   1.000
_cell.length_c   1.000
_cell.angle_alpha   90.00
_cell.angle_beta   90.00
_cell.angle_gamma   90.00
#
_symmetry.space_group_name_H-M   'P 1'
#
loop_
_entity.id
_entity.type
_entity.pdbx_description
1 polymer ?
#
loop_
_entity_poly.entity_id
_entity_poly.type
_entity_poly.pdbx_seq_one_letter_code
_entity_poly.pdbx_strand_id
1 'polypeptide(L)'
;MLRQFELARSVQLRPYNTIAFSGPIAVFVSVFLIYPLGQSGWFFAPSFGVAAIFRFILFFQGFHNWTLNPFHMMGVAGVLGAALLCAIHGATIENTLFEDGDGANTFRAFNPTQAEETYSMVTANRFWSF
;
A
#
# COMPACT_ATOMS: atom_id res chain seq x y z
N MET A 1 12.00 -9.13 3.47
CA MET A 1 12.00 -8.87 4.93
C MET A 1 13.41 -8.79 5.52
N LEU A 2 14.22 -9.87 5.55
CA LEU A 2 15.55 -9.83 6.20
C LEU A 2 16.48 -8.72 5.68
N ARG A 3 16.58 -8.57 4.35
CA ARG A 3 17.36 -7.48 3.74
C ARG A 3 16.86 -6.09 4.13
N GLN A 4 15.55 -5.88 4.25
CA GLN A 4 14.99 -4.59 4.67
C GLN A 4 15.37 -4.27 6.13
N PHE A 5 15.37 -5.29 6.99
CA PHE A 5 15.78 -5.17 8.39
C PHE A 5 17.28 -4.86 8.52
N GLU A 6 18.11 -5.59 7.78
CA GLU A 6 19.56 -5.37 7.75
C GLU A 6 19.89 -3.94 7.29
N LEU A 7 19.25 -3.48 6.21
CA LEU A 7 19.43 -2.12 5.72
C LEU A 7 18.97 -1.09 6.76
N ALA A 8 17.77 -1.22 7.32
CA ALA A 8 17.26 -0.32 8.35
C ALA A 8 18.22 -0.25 9.56
N ARG A 9 18.77 -1.38 9.99
CA ARG A 9 19.78 -1.43 11.06
C ARG A 9 21.08 -0.74 10.66
N SER A 10 21.57 -0.96 9.44
CA SER A 10 22.83 -0.37 8.95
C SER A 10 22.79 1.16 8.88
N VAL A 11 21.62 1.73 8.58
CA VAL A 11 21.40 3.20 8.53
C VAL A 11 20.66 3.73 9.76
N GLN A 12 20.54 2.93 10.82
CA GLN A 12 19.92 3.31 12.11
C GLN A 12 18.48 3.84 12.00
N LEU A 13 17.71 3.39 11.01
CA LEU A 13 16.29 3.71 10.85
C LEU A 13 15.41 2.70 11.61
N ARG A 14 14.24 3.17 12.07
CA ARG A 14 13.20 2.29 12.63
C ARG A 14 12.68 1.34 11.54
N PRO A 15 12.47 0.03 11.82
CA PRO A 15 12.25 -0.97 10.78
C PRO A 15 10.79 -1.06 10.27
N TYR A 16 10.07 0.06 10.16
CA TYR A 16 8.65 0.04 9.77
C TYR A 16 8.40 -0.49 8.36
N ASN A 17 9.30 -0.25 7.42
CA ASN A 17 9.20 -0.85 6.08
C ASN A 17 9.23 -2.38 6.13
N THR A 18 10.06 -2.94 7.00
CA THR A 18 10.13 -4.40 7.24
C THR A 18 8.82 -4.92 7.79
N ILE A 19 8.23 -4.22 8.78
CA ILE A 19 6.94 -4.59 9.39
C ILE A 19 5.81 -4.49 8.36
N ALA A 20 5.75 -3.41 7.58
CA ALA A 20 4.75 -3.23 6.52
C ALA A 20 4.81 -4.34 5.47
N PHE A 21 6.01 -4.82 5.14
CA PHE A 21 6.20 -5.91 4.18
C PHE A 21 5.68 -7.28 4.68
N SER A 22 5.28 -7.41 5.94
CA SER A 22 4.58 -8.60 6.43
C SER A 22 3.21 -8.80 5.74
N GLY A 23 2.53 -7.73 5.30
CA GLY A 23 1.26 -7.81 4.57
C GLY A 23 1.38 -8.61 3.26
N PRO A 24 2.26 -8.22 2.32
CA PRO A 24 2.52 -9.01 1.11
C PRO A 24 2.94 -10.45 1.37
N ILE A 25 3.77 -10.70 2.40
CA ILE A 25 4.17 -12.06 2.79
C ILE A 25 2.96 -12.88 3.25
N ALA A 26 2.10 -12.31 4.11
CA ALA A 26 0.90 -12.99 4.60
C ALA A 26 -0.05 -13.35 3.45
N VAL A 27 -0.25 -12.45 2.48
CA VAL A 27 -1.05 -12.73 1.28
C VAL A 27 -0.42 -13.86 0.45
N PHE A 28 0.89 -13.79 0.18
CA PHE A 28 1.56 -14.81 -0.62
C PHE A 28 1.49 -16.19 0.05
N VAL A 29 1.83 -16.27 1.34
CA VAL A 29 1.82 -17.54 2.10
C VAL A 29 0.40 -18.08 2.22
N SER A 30 -0.60 -17.25 2.53
CA SER A 30 -1.98 -17.73 2.67
C SER A 30 -2.57 -18.25 1.35
N VAL A 31 -2.35 -17.54 0.24
CA VAL A 31 -2.96 -17.87 -1.05
C VAL A 31 -2.20 -18.95 -1.81
N PHE A 32 -0.86 -18.91 -1.80
CA PHE A 32 -0.05 -19.83 -2.61
C PHE A 32 0.46 -21.05 -1.83
N LEU A 33 0.39 -21.06 -0.50
CA LEU A 33 0.80 -22.21 0.33
C LEU A 33 -0.35 -22.77 1.17
N ILE A 34 -0.94 -21.96 2.06
CA ILE A 34 -1.95 -22.46 3.02
C ILE A 34 -3.22 -22.92 2.29
N TYR A 35 -3.73 -22.11 1.36
CA TYR A 35 -4.94 -22.46 0.61
C TYR A 35 -4.84 -23.81 -0.10
N PRO A 36 -3.85 -24.08 -0.99
CA PRO A 36 -3.75 -25.38 -1.65
C PRO A 36 -3.43 -26.54 -0.71
N LEU A 37 -2.72 -26.31 0.40
CA LEU A 37 -2.51 -27.34 1.44
C LEU A 37 -3.82 -27.73 2.15
N GLY A 38 -4.78 -26.80 2.24
CA GLY A 38 -6.14 -27.06 2.72
C GLY A 38 -7.07 -27.65 1.65
N GLN A 39 -6.63 -27.74 0.39
CA GLN A 39 -7.35 -28.41 -0.71
C GLN A 39 -6.75 -29.79 -0.98
N SER A 40 -7.24 -30.48 -2.01
CA SER A 40 -6.71 -31.79 -2.43
C SER A 40 -5.35 -31.74 -3.15
N GLY A 41 -4.77 -30.54 -3.34
CA GLY A 41 -3.40 -30.39 -3.83
C GLY A 41 -3.10 -29.07 -4.53
N TRP A 42 -1.85 -28.92 -4.96
CA TRP A 42 -1.31 -27.72 -5.62
C TRP A 42 -2.01 -27.33 -6.93
N PHE A 43 -2.74 -28.25 -7.56
CA PHE A 43 -3.55 -27.96 -8.75
C PHE A 43 -4.58 -26.84 -8.51
N PHE A 44 -5.07 -26.69 -7.28
CA PHE A 44 -6.02 -25.65 -6.90
C PHE A 44 -5.34 -24.32 -6.53
N ALA A 45 -4.00 -24.28 -6.42
CA ALA A 45 -3.29 -23.03 -6.22
C ALA A 45 -3.48 -22.10 -7.43
N PRO A 46 -3.47 -20.76 -7.25
CA PRO A 46 -3.44 -19.86 -8.38
C PRO A 46 -2.18 -20.13 -9.22
N SER A 47 -2.33 -20.32 -10.53
CA SER A 47 -1.19 -20.43 -11.43
C SER A 47 -0.59 -19.05 -11.71
N PHE A 48 0.72 -19.00 -11.96
CA PHE A 48 1.41 -17.75 -12.28
C PHE A 48 1.12 -17.30 -13.72
N GLY A 49 0.06 -16.52 -13.90
CA GLY A 49 -0.29 -15.90 -15.18
C GLY A 49 -1.54 -15.03 -15.07
N VAL A 50 -1.62 -13.98 -15.88
CA VAL A 50 -2.70 -12.98 -15.79
C VAL A 50 -4.09 -13.62 -15.88
N ALA A 51 -4.36 -14.38 -16.95
CA ALA A 51 -5.64 -15.06 -17.12
C ALA A 51 -5.88 -16.16 -16.06
N ALA A 52 -4.83 -16.79 -15.55
CA ALA A 52 -4.94 -17.81 -14.53
C ALA A 52 -5.37 -17.22 -13.17
N ILE A 53 -4.89 -16.01 -12.82
CA ILE A 53 -5.36 -15.29 -11.64
C ILE A 53 -6.82 -14.88 -11.79
N PHE A 54 -7.25 -14.40 -12.97
CA PHE A 54 -8.67 -14.11 -13.20
C PHE A 54 -9.54 -15.37 -13.05
N ARG A 55 -9.10 -16.50 -13.60
CA ARG A 55 -9.76 -17.79 -13.38
C ARG A 55 -9.87 -18.13 -11.90
N PHE A 56 -8.80 -17.92 -11.12
CA PHE A 56 -8.79 -18.18 -9.69
C PHE A 56 -9.79 -17.31 -8.91
N ILE A 57 -9.90 -16.02 -9.25
CA ILE A 57 -10.89 -15.10 -8.65
C ILE A 57 -12.32 -15.58 -8.93
N LEU A 58 -12.62 -15.94 -10.17
CA LEU A 58 -13.94 -16.45 -10.56
C LEU A 58 -14.25 -17.81 -9.90
N PHE A 59 -13.25 -18.68 -9.78
CA PHE A 59 -13.36 -19.92 -9.02
C PHE A 59 -13.70 -19.64 -7.54
N PHE A 60 -12.98 -18.73 -6.89
CA PHE A 60 -13.28 -18.34 -5.50
C PHE A 60 -14.67 -17.77 -5.32
N GLN A 61 -15.15 -16.96 -6.26
CA GLN A 61 -16.52 -16.49 -6.20
C GLN A 61 -17.52 -17.63 -6.37
N GLY A 62 -17.36 -18.47 -7.40
CA GLY A 62 -18.30 -19.55 -7.73
C GLY A 62 -18.36 -20.66 -6.68
N PHE A 63 -17.23 -20.97 -6.03
CA PHE A 63 -17.13 -22.11 -5.10
C PHE A 63 -17.04 -21.70 -3.62
N HIS A 64 -16.68 -20.45 -3.31
CA HIS A 64 -16.53 -19.97 -1.93
C HIS A 64 -17.39 -18.74 -1.60
N ASN A 65 -18.15 -18.20 -2.57
CA ASN A 65 -18.91 -16.96 -2.43
C ASN A 65 -18.09 -15.84 -1.76
N TRP A 66 -16.85 -15.69 -2.21
CA TRP A 66 -15.80 -14.98 -1.45
C TRP A 66 -16.10 -13.50 -1.21
N THR A 67 -16.89 -12.86 -2.08
CA THR A 67 -17.35 -11.48 -1.87
C THR A 67 -18.18 -11.29 -0.60
N LEU A 68 -18.84 -12.34 -0.11
CA LEU A 68 -19.62 -12.30 1.13
C LEU A 68 -18.77 -12.50 2.40
N ASN A 69 -17.47 -12.82 2.25
CA ASN A 69 -16.59 -13.02 3.40
C ASN A 69 -16.18 -11.67 4.03
N PRO A 70 -16.42 -11.44 5.34
CA PRO A 70 -16.09 -10.17 5.98
C PRO A 70 -14.58 -9.89 6.04
N PHE A 71 -13.72 -10.91 6.08
CA PHE A 71 -12.26 -10.72 5.99
C PHE A 71 -11.85 -10.21 4.60
N HIS A 72 -12.51 -10.71 3.54
CA HIS A 72 -12.30 -10.16 2.20
C HIS A 72 -12.77 -8.71 2.11
N MET A 73 -13.95 -8.38 2.67
CA MET A 73 -14.45 -7.01 2.72
C MET A 73 -13.50 -6.06 3.45
N MET A 74 -12.93 -6.49 4.59
CA MET A 74 -11.89 -5.72 5.30
C MET A 74 -10.64 -5.52 4.45
N GLY A 75 -10.21 -6.54 3.70
CA GLY A 75 -9.11 -6.42 2.74
C GLY A 75 -9.39 -5.41 1.63
N VAL A 76 -10.59 -5.43 1.05
CA VAL A 76 -11.05 -4.45 0.05
C VAL A 76 -11.04 -3.04 0.63
N ALA A 77 -11.61 -2.85 1.83
CA ALA A 77 -11.61 -1.55 2.50
C ALA A 77 -10.18 -1.06 2.79
N GLY A 78 -9.27 -1.94 3.19
CA GLY A 78 -7.86 -1.62 3.41
C GLY A 78 -7.15 -1.18 2.13
N VAL A 79 -7.32 -1.90 1.01
CA VAL A 79 -6.67 -1.57 -0.27
C VAL A 79 -7.24 -0.28 -0.86
N LEU A 80 -8.57 -0.14 -0.93
CA LEU A 80 -9.21 1.06 -1.46
C LEU A 80 -8.98 2.27 -0.54
N GLY A 81 -9.03 2.07 0.77
CA GLY A 81 -8.71 3.10 1.75
C GLY A 81 -7.25 3.56 1.66
N ALA A 82 -6.29 2.65 1.47
CA ALA A 82 -4.90 2.99 1.25
C ALA A 82 -4.70 3.77 -0.07
N ALA A 83 -5.38 3.37 -1.15
CA ALA A 83 -5.36 4.11 -2.41
C ALA A 83 -5.93 5.53 -2.25
N LEU A 84 -7.06 5.66 -1.53
CA LEU A 84 -7.65 6.95 -1.17
C LEU A 84 -6.67 7.80 -0.36
N LEU A 85 -6.08 7.25 0.70
CA LEU A 85 -5.11 7.94 1.55
C LEU A 85 -3.85 8.35 0.78
N CYS A 86 -3.38 7.52 -0.15
CA CYS A 86 -2.26 7.85 -1.02
C CYS A 86 -2.58 9.06 -1.92
N ALA A 87 -3.74 9.04 -2.58
CA ALA A 87 -4.16 10.12 -3.47
C ALA A 87 -4.42 11.41 -2.70
N ILE A 88 -5.20 11.36 -1.62
CA ILE A 88 -5.59 12.54 -0.83
C ILE A 88 -4.39 13.19 -0.15
N HIS A 89 -3.45 12.39 0.37
CA HIS A 89 -2.25 12.92 1.01
C HIS A 89 -1.33 13.61 0.01
N GLY A 90 -1.03 12.94 -1.12
CA GLY A 90 -0.20 13.53 -2.18
C GLY A 90 -0.82 14.82 -2.73
N ALA A 91 -2.11 14.80 -3.07
CA ALA A 91 -2.81 15.99 -3.56
C ALA A 91 -2.83 17.12 -2.52
N THR A 92 -3.02 16.81 -1.25
CA THR A 92 -3.02 17.84 -0.19
C THR A 92 -1.67 18.52 -0.09
N ILE A 93 -0.57 17.76 -0.09
CA ILE A 93 0.79 18.32 -0.04
C ILE A 93 1.01 19.27 -1.21
N GLU A 94 0.78 18.80 -2.45
CA GLU A 94 1.01 19.59 -3.66
C GLU A 94 0.16 20.88 -3.72
N ASN A 95 -1.02 20.90 -3.08
CA ASN A 95 -1.90 22.07 -3.06
C ASN A 95 -1.73 22.96 -1.82
N THR A 96 -0.78 22.62 -0.93
CA THR A 96 -0.48 23.42 0.26
C THR A 96 1.01 23.75 0.40
N LEU A 97 1.76 23.60 -0.70
CA LEU A 97 3.18 23.99 -0.77
C LEU A 97 3.36 25.47 -0.41
N PHE A 98 4.48 25.78 0.24
CA PHE A 98 4.97 27.15 0.32
C PHE A 98 5.55 27.58 -1.03
N GLU A 99 5.53 28.88 -1.30
CA GLU A 99 6.18 29.47 -2.47
C GLU A 99 7.67 29.71 -2.17
N ASP A 100 8.49 28.67 -2.34
CA ASP A 100 9.93 28.68 -2.00
C ASP A 100 10.84 28.99 -3.21
N GLY A 101 10.29 29.45 -4.34
CA GLY A 101 11.05 29.88 -5.50
C GLY A 101 10.18 30.49 -6.61
N ASP A 102 10.81 31.20 -7.55
CA ASP A 102 10.12 32.03 -8.57
C ASP A 102 9.55 31.24 -9.77
N GLY A 103 9.71 29.92 -9.78
CA GLY A 103 9.33 29.07 -10.91
C GLY A 103 7.86 28.67 -10.88
N ALA A 104 7.16 28.81 -12.01
CA ALA A 104 5.81 28.26 -12.16
C ALA A 104 5.75 26.72 -12.01
N ASN A 105 6.88 26.04 -12.20
CA ASN A 105 7.07 24.64 -11.82
C ASN A 105 7.77 24.59 -10.46
N THR A 106 7.06 24.09 -9.46
CA THR A 106 7.44 24.14 -8.05
C THR A 106 8.44 23.05 -7.64
N PHE A 107 8.70 22.02 -8.45
CA PHE A 107 9.58 20.90 -8.05
C PHE A 107 11.02 21.30 -7.75
N ARG A 108 11.50 22.43 -8.31
CA ARG A 108 12.86 22.94 -8.06
C ARG A 108 12.98 23.75 -6.77
N ALA A 109 11.86 24.10 -6.15
CA ALA A 109 11.82 24.88 -4.92
C ALA A 109 12.02 24.04 -3.65
N PHE A 110 12.34 22.74 -3.79
CA PHE A 110 12.62 21.84 -2.66
C PHE A 110 14.10 21.46 -2.59
N ASN A 111 14.66 21.49 -1.38
CA ASN A 111 15.99 20.97 -1.09
C ASN A 111 15.93 19.80 -0.08
N PRO A 112 16.47 18.61 -0.41
CA PRO A 112 16.49 17.47 0.50
C PRO A 112 17.14 17.70 1.88
N THR A 113 17.95 18.75 2.05
CA THR A 113 18.60 19.10 3.32
C THR A 113 18.01 20.33 4.01
N GLN A 114 16.89 20.88 3.54
CA GLN A 114 16.21 22.00 4.21
C GLN A 114 15.63 21.57 5.56
N ALA A 115 15.54 22.51 6.51
CA ALA A 115 14.98 22.24 7.83
C ALA A 115 13.47 22.48 7.88
N GLU A 116 12.98 23.38 7.04
CA GLU A 116 11.60 23.83 6.96
C GLU A 116 10.71 22.79 6.28
N GLU A 117 9.46 22.66 6.77
CA GLU A 117 8.44 21.88 6.07
C GLU A 117 8.10 22.54 4.73
N THR A 118 7.96 21.74 3.68
CA THR A 118 7.72 22.27 2.31
C THR A 118 6.26 22.65 2.05
N TYR A 119 5.35 22.31 2.96
CA TYR A 119 3.91 22.56 2.84
C TYR A 119 3.33 22.99 4.19
N SER A 120 2.24 23.76 4.18
CA SER A 120 1.57 24.24 5.39
C SER A 120 0.61 23.20 5.95
N MET A 121 1.01 22.53 7.04
CA MET A 121 0.13 21.61 7.75
C MET A 121 -1.09 22.32 8.36
N VAL A 122 -0.94 23.58 8.77
CA VAL A 122 -2.05 24.39 9.33
C VAL A 122 -3.11 24.66 8.25
N THR A 123 -2.70 25.04 7.04
CA THR A 123 -3.62 25.28 5.92
C THR A 123 -4.31 23.99 5.51
N ALA A 124 -3.55 22.89 5.38
CA ALA A 124 -4.09 21.57 5.08
C ALA A 124 -5.13 21.13 6.14
N ASN A 125 -4.80 21.24 7.43
CA ASN A 125 -5.72 20.90 8.51
C ASN A 125 -7.01 21.74 8.44
N ARG A 126 -6.87 23.05 8.24
CA ARG A 126 -8.03 23.94 8.11
C ARG A 126 -8.91 23.53 6.94
N PHE A 127 -8.33 23.19 5.79
CA PHE A 127 -9.06 22.76 4.61
C PHE A 127 -9.89 21.49 4.86
N TRP A 128 -9.32 20.49 5.54
CA TRP A 128 -10.00 19.21 5.81
C TRP A 128 -10.97 19.23 7.00
N SER A 129 -10.96 20.30 7.81
CA SER A 129 -11.78 20.40 9.03
C SER A 129 -13.13 21.09 8.80
N PHE A 130 -13.44 21.50 7.56
CA PHE A 130 -14.72 22.13 7.16
C PHE A 130 -15.48 21.28 6.14
#